data_AF-A0A936JLJ0-F1
#
_entry.id   AF-A0A936JLJ0-F1
#
_cell.length_a   1.000
_cell.length_b   1.000
_cell.length_c   1.000
_cell.angle_alpha   90.00
_cell.angle_beta   90.00
_cell.angle_gamma   90.00
#
_symmetry.space_group_name_H-M   'P 1'
#
loop_
_entity.id
_entity.type
_entity.pdbx_description
1 polymer ?
#
loop_
_entity_poly.entity_id
_entity_poly.type
_entity_poly.pdbx_seq_one_letter_code
_entity_poly.pdbx_strand_id
1 'polypeptide(L)'
;METESEDIHVNHRSFTKAAIQGLAPRTFYQELAQENSLYGFLQTYLAQTFENDEKFRNEMMNVLLEHSPGVIPEFETELLQDLCESLSYFLEYTKPWKTQNQ
;
A
#
# COMPACT_ATOMS: atom_id res chain seq x y z
N MET A 1 46.78 25.08 -28.28
CA MET A 1 46.29 23.85 -27.64
C MET A 1 45.16 24.30 -26.74
N GLU A 2 43.95 24.26 -27.28
CA GLU A 2 42.72 24.60 -26.57
C GLU A 2 42.37 23.39 -25.70
N THR A 3 42.29 23.57 -24.39
CA THR A 3 41.76 22.56 -23.48
C THR A 3 40.31 22.90 -23.23
N GLU A 4 39.44 22.20 -23.95
CA GLU A 4 37.99 22.19 -23.74
C GLU A 4 37.69 21.82 -22.28
N SER A 5 36.95 22.69 -21.59
CA SER A 5 36.42 22.43 -20.26
C SER A 5 35.09 21.70 -20.44
N GLU A 6 35.06 20.40 -20.14
CA GLU A 6 33.84 19.60 -20.16
C GLU A 6 32.86 20.11 -19.10
N ASP A 7 31.75 20.69 -19.55
CA ASP A 7 30.60 21.02 -18.72
C ASP A 7 29.96 19.73 -18.19
N ILE A 8 30.26 19.38 -16.93
CA ILE A 8 29.55 18.33 -16.20
C ILE A 8 28.15 18.88 -15.85
N HIS A 9 27.20 18.67 -16.73
CA HIS A 9 25.79 18.95 -16.47
C HIS A 9 25.24 17.90 -15.48
N VAL A 10 25.54 18.07 -14.18
CA VAL A 10 24.98 17.22 -13.12
C VAL A 10 23.47 17.42 -13.10
N ASN A 11 22.74 16.34 -13.37
CA ASN A 11 21.27 16.32 -13.39
C ASN A 11 20.72 16.48 -11.95
N HIS A 12 20.68 17.73 -11.50
CA HIS A 12 20.30 18.15 -10.14
C HIS A 12 18.84 17.85 -9.76
N ARG A 13 18.00 17.40 -10.71
CA ARG A 13 16.55 17.24 -10.48
C ARG A 13 16.15 15.97 -9.75
N SER A 14 16.98 14.92 -9.74
CA SER A 14 16.61 13.65 -9.11
C SER A 14 16.85 13.63 -7.59
N PHE A 15 17.92 14.28 -7.13
CA PHE A 15 18.34 14.26 -5.73
C PHE A 15 17.42 15.05 -4.78
N THR A 16 16.73 16.08 -5.29
CA THR A 16 15.87 16.92 -4.46
C THR A 16 14.56 16.23 -4.08
N LYS A 17 14.01 15.36 -4.93
CA LYS A 17 12.72 14.71 -4.65
C LYS A 17 12.79 13.75 -3.45
N ALA A 18 13.85 12.95 -3.36
CA ALA A 18 14.06 12.04 -2.24
C ALA A 18 14.43 12.77 -0.94
N ALA A 19 15.25 13.82 -1.03
CA ALA A 19 15.60 14.65 0.13
C ALA A 19 14.40 15.41 0.72
N ILE A 20 13.45 15.83 -0.13
CA ILE A 20 12.21 16.49 0.31
C ILE A 20 11.24 15.48 0.94
N GLN A 21 11.18 14.24 0.47
CA GLN A 21 10.32 13.21 1.06
C GLN A 21 10.70 12.86 2.51
N GLY A 22 12.00 12.90 2.86
CA GLY A 22 12.44 12.73 4.25
C GLY A 22 12.18 13.92 5.17
N LEU A 23 11.80 15.08 4.60
CA LEU A 23 11.52 16.33 5.31
C LEU A 23 10.04 16.73 5.23
N ALA A 24 9.23 15.99 4.47
CA ALA A 24 7.81 16.25 4.36
C ALA A 24 7.12 15.94 5.69
N PRO A 25 6.22 16.82 6.18
CA PRO A 25 5.44 16.52 7.38
C PRO A 25 4.62 15.26 7.10
N ARG A 26 4.66 14.32 8.06
CA ARG A 26 3.81 13.13 8.00
C ARG A 26 2.35 13.57 8.06
N THR A 27 1.49 12.88 7.33
CA THR A 27 0.05 13.07 7.47
C THR A 27 -0.45 12.36 8.73
N PHE A 28 -1.62 12.77 9.22
CA PHE A 28 -2.23 12.19 10.41
C PHE A 28 -2.32 10.65 10.34
N TYR A 29 -2.75 10.09 9.22
CA TYR A 29 -2.85 8.63 9.05
C TYR A 29 -1.48 7.94 9.01
N GLN A 30 -0.46 8.59 8.43
CA GLN A 30 0.89 8.06 8.45
C GLN A 30 1.46 7.99 9.86
N GLU A 31 1.19 8.98 10.71
CA GLU A 31 1.57 8.96 12.12
C GLU A 31 0.86 7.81 12.85
N LEU A 32 -0.45 7.66 12.67
CA LEU A 32 -1.19 6.54 13.25
C LEU A 32 -0.68 5.17 12.78
N ALA A 33 -0.25 5.05 11.52
CA ALA A 33 0.32 3.82 10.99
C ALA A 33 1.67 3.50 11.65
N GLN A 34 2.51 4.53 11.85
CA GLN A 34 3.78 4.38 12.56
C GLN A 34 3.59 3.88 14.00
N GLU A 35 2.49 4.27 14.63
CA GLU A 35 2.12 3.86 15.98
C GLU A 35 1.34 2.54 16.02
N ASN A 36 1.22 1.81 14.90
CA ASN A 36 0.40 0.60 14.74
C ASN A 36 -1.07 0.78 15.20
N SER A 37 -1.56 2.02 15.19
CA SER A 37 -2.88 2.39 15.72
C SER A 37 -3.89 2.73 14.62
N LEU A 38 -3.43 2.90 13.38
CA LEU A 38 -4.28 3.29 12.24
C LEU A 38 -5.38 2.27 11.97
N TYR A 39 -5.07 0.97 11.91
CA TYR A 39 -6.09 -0.04 11.62
C TYR A 39 -7.20 -0.06 12.67
N GLY A 40 -6.85 -0.03 13.96
CA GLY A 40 -7.81 0.05 15.05
C GLY A 40 -8.64 1.34 15.02
N PHE A 41 -8.01 2.47 14.68
CA PHE A 41 -8.71 3.74 14.49
C PHE A 41 -9.74 3.67 13.36
N LEU A 42 -9.36 3.12 12.20
CA LEU A 42 -10.25 2.97 11.05
C LEU A 42 -11.45 2.09 11.40
N GLN A 43 -11.22 0.94 12.03
CA GLN A 43 -12.28 0.01 12.45
C GLN A 43 -13.19 0.61 13.54
N THR A 44 -12.67 1.46 14.42
CA THR A 44 -13.47 2.02 15.52
C THR A 44 -14.30 3.23 15.09
N TYR A 45 -13.71 4.13 14.29
CA TYR A 45 -14.29 5.44 14.02
C TYR A 45 -14.74 5.64 12.57
N LEU A 46 -14.15 4.91 11.63
CA LEU A 46 -14.37 5.09 10.19
C LEU A 46 -14.78 3.80 9.48
N ALA A 47 -15.27 2.78 10.20
CA ALA A 47 -15.59 1.47 9.63
C ALA A 47 -16.51 1.55 8.41
N GLN A 48 -17.60 2.34 8.51
CA GLN A 48 -18.53 2.50 7.40
C GLN A 48 -17.86 3.12 6.16
N THR A 49 -16.98 4.10 6.34
CA THR A 49 -16.25 4.71 5.23
C THR A 49 -15.23 3.74 4.66
N PHE A 50 -14.54 3.00 5.52
CA PHE A 50 -13.55 2.00 5.14
C PHE A 50 -14.18 0.82 4.37
N GLU A 51 -15.40 0.41 4.69
CA GLU A 51 -16.11 -0.65 3.98
C GLU A 51 -16.71 -0.19 2.65
N ASN A 52 -17.28 1.02 2.59
CA ASN A 52 -18.11 1.46 1.46
C ASN A 52 -17.39 2.36 0.46
N ASP A 53 -16.29 3.00 0.84
CA ASP A 53 -15.47 3.82 -0.05
C ASP A 53 -14.20 3.06 -0.43
N GLU A 54 -14.26 2.36 -1.56
CA GLU A 54 -13.14 1.57 -2.08
C GLU A 54 -11.88 2.42 -2.29
N LYS A 55 -12.02 3.68 -2.71
CA LYS A 55 -10.86 4.55 -2.96
C LYS A 55 -10.18 4.89 -1.64
N PHE A 56 -10.97 5.29 -0.64
CA PHE A 56 -10.46 5.57 0.70
C PHE A 56 -9.83 4.34 1.33
N ARG A 57 -10.49 3.18 1.23
CA ARG A 57 -9.97 1.90 1.71
C ARG A 57 -8.59 1.61 1.13
N ASN A 58 -8.46 1.68 -0.19
CA ASN A 58 -7.19 1.42 -0.88
C ASN A 58 -6.09 2.42 -0.47
N GLU A 59 -6.43 3.69 -0.28
CA GLU A 59 -5.48 4.69 0.22
C GLU A 59 -4.98 4.35 1.63
N MET A 60 -5.90 4.01 2.55
CA MET A 60 -5.55 3.64 3.91
C MET A 60 -4.77 2.33 3.98
N MET A 61 -5.09 1.36 3.13
CA MET A 61 -4.33 0.11 3.00
C MET A 61 -2.89 0.39 2.54
N ASN A 62 -2.69 1.28 1.57
CA ASN A 62 -1.35 1.69 1.16
C ASN A 62 -0.59 2.36 2.30
N VAL A 63 -1.25 3.22 3.08
CA VAL A 63 -0.63 3.85 4.26
C VAL A 63 -0.22 2.80 5.30
N LEU A 64 -1.06 1.80 5.56
CA LEU A 64 -0.74 0.69 6.46
C LEU A 64 0.47 -0.10 5.96
N LEU A 65 0.54 -0.41 4.66
CA LEU A 65 1.63 -1.17 4.07
C LEU A 65 2.97 -0.40 4.04
N GLU A 66 2.93 0.90 3.77
CA GLU A 66 4.12 1.72 3.58
C GLU A 66 4.72 2.26 4.88
N HIS A 67 3.90 2.49 5.91
CA HIS A 67 4.32 3.23 7.09
C HIS A 67 4.26 2.47 8.41
N SER A 68 3.62 1.30 8.45
CA SER A 68 3.56 0.50 9.68
C SER A 68 4.92 -0.17 9.94
N PRO A 69 5.51 -0.01 11.14
CA PRO A 69 6.83 -0.57 11.47
C PRO A 69 6.83 -2.09 11.65
N GLY A 70 5.65 -2.71 11.70
CA GLY A 70 5.50 -4.14 11.89
C GLY A 70 4.23 -4.68 11.25
N VAL A 71 4.13 -6.01 11.32
CA VAL A 71 2.94 -6.76 10.92
C VAL A 71 1.76 -6.31 11.76
N ILE A 72 0.61 -6.07 11.10
CA ILE A 72 -0.67 -5.81 11.74
C ILE A 72 -1.50 -7.10 11.57
N PRO A 73 -1.53 -7.99 12.58
CA PRO A 73 -2.09 -9.33 12.43
C PRO A 73 -3.58 -9.32 12.03
N GLU A 74 -4.33 -8.36 12.57
CA GLU A 74 -5.77 -8.23 12.29
C GLU A 74 -6.00 -7.88 10.81
N PHE A 75 -5.19 -6.98 10.27
CA PHE A 75 -5.22 -6.60 8.87
C PHE A 75 -4.76 -7.73 7.94
N GLU A 76 -3.70 -8.45 8.29
CA GLU A 76 -3.26 -9.61 7.50
C GLU A 76 -4.29 -10.72 7.46
N THR A 77 -5.00 -10.94 8.57
CA THR A 77 -6.07 -11.93 8.65
C THR A 77 -7.22 -11.57 7.71
N GLU A 78 -7.59 -10.30 7.64
CA GLU A 78 -8.62 -9.78 6.72
C GLU A 78 -8.21 -10.00 5.25
N LEU A 79 -6.99 -9.61 4.88
CA LEU A 79 -6.45 -9.84 3.53
C LEU A 79 -6.42 -11.32 3.15
N LEU A 80 -6.04 -12.19 4.10
CA LEU A 80 -5.98 -13.63 3.85
C LEU A 80 -7.38 -14.21 3.65
N GLN A 81 -8.37 -13.72 4.40
CA GLN A 81 -9.76 -14.13 4.26
C GLN A 81 -10.31 -13.76 2.87
N ASP A 82 -10.06 -12.53 2.41
CA ASP A 82 -10.46 -12.06 1.07
C ASP A 82 -9.81 -12.89 -0.04
N LEU A 83 -8.53 -13.25 0.14
CA LEU A 83 -7.82 -14.11 -0.79
C LEU A 83 -8.42 -15.52 -0.82
N CYS A 84 -8.71 -16.11 0.35
CA CYS A 84 -9.32 -17.43 0.45
C CYS A 84 -10.72 -17.47 -0.20
N GLU A 85 -11.53 -16.43 -0.01
CA GLU A 85 -12.84 -16.31 -0.64
C GLU A 85 -12.73 -16.20 -2.17
N SER A 86 -11.82 -15.33 -2.65
CA SER A 86 -11.56 -15.15 -4.08
C SER A 86 -11.06 -16.44 -4.75
N LEU A 87 -10.17 -17.18 -4.09
CA LEU A 87 -9.68 -18.47 -4.58
C LEU A 87 -10.77 -19.53 -4.57
N SER A 88 -11.62 -19.55 -3.54
CA SER A 88 -12.76 -20.48 -3.46
C SER A 88 -13.73 -20.24 -4.61
N TYR A 89 -14.07 -18.98 -4.89
CA TYR A 89 -14.90 -18.61 -6.04
C TYR A 89 -14.26 -19.04 -7.36
N PHE A 90 -12.96 -18.79 -7.54
CA PHE A 90 -12.24 -19.19 -8.75
C PHE A 90 -12.23 -20.73 -8.94
N LEU A 91 -12.04 -21.48 -7.86
CA LEU A 91 -12.08 -22.95 -7.91
C LEU A 91 -13.47 -23.46 -8.30
N GLU A 92 -14.54 -22.92 -7.72
CA GLU A 92 -15.92 -23.23 -8.12
C GLU A 92 -16.18 -22.91 -9.59
N TYR A 93 -15.78 -21.71 -10.03
CA TYR A 93 -15.93 -21.27 -11.41
C TYR A 93 -15.20 -22.18 -12.41
N THR A 94 -14.03 -22.71 -12.04
CA THR A 94 -13.21 -23.58 -12.91
C THR A 94 -13.59 -25.06 -12.84
N LYS A 95 -14.48 -25.49 -11.93
CA LYS A 95 -14.91 -26.90 -11.83
C LYS A 95 -15.38 -27.51 -13.15
N PRO A 96 -16.26 -26.85 -13.96
CA PRO A 96 -16.76 -27.45 -15.20
C PRO A 96 -15.66 -27.82 -16.19
N TRP A 97 -14.61 -26.99 -16.26
CA TRP A 97 -13.48 -27.12 -17.18
C TRP A 97 -12.48 -28.19 -16.76
N LYS A 98 -12.47 -28.57 -15.47
CA LYS A 98 -11.66 -29.68 -14.95
C LYS A 98 -12.28 -31.04 -15.26
N THR A 99 -13.62 -31.15 -15.21
CA THR A 99 -14.36 -32.38 -15.54
C THR A 99 -14.41 -32.71 -17.04
N GLN A 100 -14.18 -31.73 -17.92
CA GLN A 100 -14.19 -31.95 -19.38
C GLN A 100 -12.85 -32.48 -19.95
N ASN A 101 -11.77 -32.42 -19.16
CA ASN A 101 -10.42 -32.82 -19.57
C ASN A 101 -9.89 -34.07 -18.83
N GLN A 102 -10.76 -34.82 -18.14
CA GLN A 102 -10.48 -36.16 -17.61
C GLN A 102 -11.30 -37.20 -18.36
#